data_AF-A0AAT9G7L5-F1
#
_entry.id   AF-A0AAT9G7L5-F1
#
_cell.length_a   1.000
_cell.length_b   1.000
_cell.length_c   1.000
_cell.angle_alpha   90.00
_cell.angle_beta   90.00
_cell.angle_gamma   90.00
#
_symmetry.space_group_name_H-M   'P 1'
#
loop_
_entity.id
_entity.type
_entity.pdbx_description
1 polymer ?
#
loop_
_entity_poly.entity_id
_entity_poly.type
_entity_poly.pdbx_seq_one_letter_code
_entity_poly.pdbx_strand_id
1 'polypeptide(L)' 'MVDKKTHQVICTDFSNGKKHDFRLFKESKILIHPKVKAITDTGYQGIQKILNYQRKKARKIL' A
#
# COMPACT_ATOMS: atom_id res chain seq x y z
N MET A 1 -1.13 1.01 -7.65
CA MET A 1 0.20 1.55 -7.28
C MET A 1 1.00 1.81 -8.53
N VAL A 2 1.83 2.85 -8.52
CA VAL A 2 2.64 3.26 -9.67
C VAL A 2 4.10 3.40 -9.24
N ASP A 3 5.03 2.97 -10.08
CA ASP A 3 6.45 3.27 -9.89
C ASP A 3 6.72 4.74 -10.21
N LYS A 4 7.31 5.48 -9.28
CA LYS A 4 7.53 6.92 -9.47
C LYS A 4 8.52 7.24 -10.59
N LYS A 5 9.48 6.35 -10.87
CA LYS A 5 10.54 6.62 -11.87
C LYS A 5 10.08 6.26 -13.27
N THR A 6 9.41 5.11 -13.43
CA THR A 6 9.01 4.59 -14.74
C THR A 6 7.57 4.96 -15.11
N HIS A 7 6.79 5.47 -14.16
CA HIS A 7 5.35 5.72 -14.30
C HIS A 7 4.53 4.47 -14.66
N GLN A 8 5.09 3.27 -14.49
CA GLN A 8 4.39 2.03 -14.75
C GLN A 8 3.40 1.72 -13.63
N VAL A 9 2.20 1.29 -14.00
CA VAL A 9 1.20 0.76 -13.06
C VAL A 9 1.65 -0.63 -12.62
N ILE A 10 1.97 -0.78 -11.32
CA ILE A 10 2.47 -2.03 -10.73
C ILE A 10 1.31 -2.94 -10.31
N CYS A 11 0.24 -2.35 -9.79
CA CYS A 11 -0.93 -3.11 -9.33
C CYS A 11 -2.19 -2.27 -9.35
N THR A 12 -3.31 -2.92 -9.60
CA THR A 12 -4.66 -2.36 -9.52
C THR A 12 -5.53 -3.30 -8.71
N ASP A 13 -6.44 -2.74 -7.92
CA ASP A 13 -7.44 -3.52 -7.19
C ASP A 13 -8.79 -2.82 -7.31
N PHE A 14 -9.86 -3.59 -7.27
CA PHE A 14 -11.22 -3.14 -7.55
C PHE A 14 -12.21 -3.75 -6.56
N SER A 15 -13.35 -3.08 -6.38
CA SER A 15 -14.46 -3.63 -5.61
C SER A 15 -15.78 -3.42 -6.31
N ASN A 16 -16.68 -4.39 -6.15
CA ASN A 16 -18.06 -4.22 -6.56
C ASN A 16 -18.79 -3.31 -5.57
N GLY A 17 -19.62 -2.40 -6.10
CA GLY A 17 -20.43 -1.47 -5.31
C GLY A 17 -19.64 -0.30 -4.70
N LYS A 18 -20.31 0.46 -3.83
CA LYS A 18 -19.71 1.64 -3.17
C LYS A 18 -18.79 1.20 -2.03
N LYS A 19 -17.48 1.36 -2.23
CA LYS A 19 -16.45 1.14 -1.20
C LYS A 19 -15.47 2.30 -1.22
N HIS A 20 -15.08 2.76 -0.05
CA HIS A 20 -14.00 3.74 0.08
C HIS A 20 -12.67 3.06 -0.29
N ASP A 21 -11.88 3.71 -1.14
CA ASP A 21 -10.56 3.23 -1.57
C ASP A 21 -9.58 2.90 -0.42
N PHE A 22 -9.62 3.60 0.71
CA PHE A 22 -8.81 3.27 1.89
C PHE A 22 -9.20 1.93 2.51
N ARG A 23 -10.49 1.59 2.49
CA ARG A 23 -10.96 0.27 2.89
C ARG A 23 -10.53 -0.79 1.88
N LEU A 24 -10.66 -0.49 0.58
CA LEU A 24 -10.15 -1.37 -0.49
C LEU A 24 -8.66 -1.66 -0.31
N PHE A 25 -7.85 -0.63 -0.03
CA PHE A 25 -6.42 -0.77 0.24
C PHE A 25 -6.10 -1.64 1.46
N LYS A 26 -6.89 -1.56 2.54
CA LYS A 26 -6.70 -2.44 3.70
C LYS A 26 -6.99 -3.90 3.37
N GLU A 27 -8.05 -4.12 2.59
CA GLU A 27 -8.52 -5.46 2.21
C GLU A 27 -7.64 -6.13 1.15
N SER A 28 -6.97 -5.33 0.29
CA SER A 28 -6.06 -5.82 -0.75
C SER A 28 -4.81 -6.52 -0.19
N LYS A 29 -4.48 -6.28 1.09
CA LYS A 29 -3.34 -6.88 1.81
C LYS A 29 -2.01 -6.76 1.04
N ILE A 30 -1.82 -5.69 0.28
CA ILE A 30 -0.62 -5.48 -0.54
C ILE A 30 0.62 -5.49 0.36
N LEU A 31 1.55 -6.38 0.03
CA LEU A 31 2.85 -6.46 0.68
C LEU A 31 3.84 -5.62 -0.11
N ILE A 32 4.24 -4.48 0.46
CA ILE A 32 5.32 -3.66 -0.09
C ILE A 32 6.63 -4.14 0.50
N HIS A 33 7.60 -4.42 -0.37
CA HIS A 33 8.93 -4.84 0.06
C HIS A 33 9.54 -3.82 1.03
N PRO A 34 10.13 -4.23 2.17
CA PRO A 34 10.65 -3.33 3.19
C PRO A 34 11.55 -2.21 2.66
N LYS A 35 12.34 -2.46 1.60
CA LYS A 35 13.26 -1.45 1.03
C LYS A 35 12.57 -0.39 0.16
N VAL A 36 11.31 -0.60 -0.24
CA VAL A 36 10.57 0.35 -1.07
C VAL A 36 9.95 1.44 -0.20
N LYS A 37 10.16 2.71 -0.59
CA LYS A 37 9.52 3.87 0.05
C LYS A 37 8.17 4.11 -0.60
N ALA A 38 7.09 3.86 0.12
CA ALA A 38 5.75 4.25 -0.31
C ALA A 38 5.54 5.76 -0.09
N ILE A 39 4.99 6.42 -1.10
CA ILE A 39 4.55 7.81 -1.04
C ILE A 39 3.03 7.80 -1.21
N THR A 40 2.33 8.60 -0.41
CA THR A 40 0.88 8.67 -0.38
C THR A 40 0.46 10.12 -0.23
N ASP A 41 -0.72 10.47 -0.74
CA ASP A 41 -1.27 11.82 -0.57
C ASP A 41 -1.60 12.10 0.89
N THR A 42 -1.77 13.38 1.22
CA THR A 42 -2.05 13.85 2.59
C THR A 42 -3.35 13.26 3.16
N GLY A 43 -4.35 12.99 2.32
CA GLY A 43 -5.59 12.31 2.71
C GLY A 43 -5.40 10.84 3.12
N TYR A 44 -4.27 10.21 2.76
CA TYR A 44 -3.99 8.80 3.01
C TYR A 44 -2.82 8.57 3.97
N GLN A 45 -2.50 9.52 4.85
CA GLN A 45 -1.44 9.35 5.87
C GLN A 45 -1.60 8.06 6.71
N GLY A 46 -2.84 7.56 6.88
CA GLY A 46 -3.13 6.28 7.52
C GLY A 46 -2.50 5.06 6.83
N ILE A 47 -2.28 5.09 5.51
CA ILE A 47 -1.65 4.02 4.74
C ILE A 47 -0.20 3.82 5.18
N GLN A 48 0.54 4.92 5.42
CA GLN A 48 1.95 4.84 5.84
C GLN A 48 2.11 4.05 7.15
N LYS A 49 1.17 4.21 8.09
CA LYS A 49 1.17 3.46 9.37
C LYS A 49 1.02 1.95 9.13
N ILE A 50 0.11 1.56 8.24
CA ILE A 50 -0.13 0.14 7.88
C ILE A 50 1.11 -0.47 7.23
N LEU A 51 1.70 0.22 6.26
CA LEU A 51 2.88 -0.25 5.55
C LEU A 51 4.09 -0.39 6.48
N ASN A 52 4.29 0.57 7.40
CA ASN A 52 5.34 0.49 8.40
C ASN A 52 5.15 -0.69 9.36
N TYR A 53 3.90 -0.99 9.76
CA TYR A 53 3.59 -2.17 10.56
C TYR A 53 3.95 -3.46 9.81
N GLN A 54 3.54 -3.60 8.54
CA GLN A 54 3.87 -4.77 7.73
C GLN A 54 5.39 -4.93 7.53
N ARG A 55 6.10 -3.83 7.27
CA ARG A 55 7.57 -3.81 7.18
C ARG A 55 8.23 -4.31 8.47
N LYS A 56 7.74 -3.90 9.65
CA LYS A 56 8.26 -4.37 10.94
C LYS A 56 7.98 -5.87 11.15
N LYS A 57 6.80 -6.35 10.75
CA LYS A 57 6.43 -7.76 10.85
C LYS A 57 7.32 -8.64 9.95
N ALA A 58 7.53 -8.24 8.70
CA ALA A 58 8.38 -8.98 7.76
C ALA A 58 9.84 -9.11 8.25
N ARG A 59 10.36 -8.10 8.94
CA ARG A 59 11.71 -8.10 9.52
C ARG A 59 11.88 -8.95 10.77
N LYS A 60 10.78 -9.32 11.45
CA LYS A 60 10.84 -10.22 12.61
C LYS A 60 10.89 -11.70 12.22
N ILE A 61 10.61 -12.01 10.96
CA ILE A 61 10.54 -13.38 10.43
C ILE A 61 11.86 -13.79 9.74
N LEU A 62 12.78 -12.83 9.56
CA LEU A 62 14.16 -13.06 9.12
C LEU A 62 15.10 -12.95 10.32
#